data_AF-A0A354Z8W9-F1
#
_entry.id   AF-A0A354Z8W9-F1
#
_cell.length_a   1.000
_cell.length_b   1.000
_cell.length_c   1.000
_cell.angle_alpha   90.00
_cell.angle_beta   90.00
_cell.angle_gamma   90.00
#
_symmetry.space_group_name_H-M   'P 1'
#
loop_
_entity.id
_entity.type
_entity.pdbx_description
1 polymer ?
#
loop_
_entity_poly.entity_id
_entity_poly.type
_entity_poly.pdbx_seq_one_letter_code
_entity_poly.pdbx_strand_id
1 'polypeptide(L)'
;MSAEEAGNIDAAIAHYTTITKDYLKDNPSAPSALFNLGRLQEEKKDYVAAVESYNQLVSSFGDSDWALLAKNRLIYLKSQGLAE
;
A
#
# COMPACT_ATOMS: atom_id res chain seq x y z
N MET A 1 -9.10 -11.87 -14.70
CA MET A 1 -8.77 -10.43 -14.62
C MET A 1 -8.87 -9.87 -16.02
N SER A 2 -9.98 -9.20 -16.29
CA SER A 2 -10.19 -8.52 -17.58
C SER A 2 -9.27 -7.31 -17.67
N ALA A 3 -8.86 -6.91 -18.86
CA ALA A 3 -7.99 -5.74 -19.07
C ALA A 3 -8.54 -4.44 -18.42
N GLU A 4 -9.86 -4.39 -18.21
CA GLU A 4 -10.59 -3.30 -17.53
C GLU A 4 -10.27 -3.19 -16.03
N GLU A 5 -10.01 -4.31 -15.33
CA GLU A 5 -9.62 -4.28 -13.93
C GLU A 5 -8.19 -3.77 -13.77
N ALA A 6 -7.28 -4.21 -14.63
CA ALA A 6 -5.89 -3.76 -14.61
C ALA A 6 -5.78 -2.24 -14.86
N GLY A 7 -6.53 -1.69 -15.82
CA GLY A 7 -6.56 -0.25 -16.08
C GLY A 7 -7.05 0.59 -14.90
N ASN A 8 -7.99 0.07 -14.11
CA ASN A 8 -8.48 0.74 -12.91
C ASN A 8 -7.47 0.65 -11.74
N ILE A 9 -6.75 -0.46 -11.61
CA ILE A 9 -5.75 -0.62 -10.57
C ILE A 9 -4.60 0.37 -10.75
N ASP A 10 -4.09 0.56 -11.98
CA ASP A 10 -3.06 1.56 -12.27
C ASP A 10 -3.50 2.98 -11.95
N ALA A 11 -4.73 3.34 -12.33
CA ALA A 11 -5.30 4.66 -12.02
C ALA A 11 -5.44 4.87 -10.50
N ALA A 12 -5.89 3.83 -9.77
CA ALA A 12 -6.03 3.88 -8.32
C ALA A 12 -4.66 4.02 -7.64
N ILE A 13 -3.65 3.29 -8.09
CA ILE A 13 -2.26 3.39 -7.59
C ILE A 13 -1.74 4.82 -7.77
N ALA A 14 -1.92 5.42 -8.95
CA ALA A 14 -1.50 6.80 -9.21
C ALA A 14 -2.22 7.81 -8.30
N HIS A 15 -3.53 7.63 -8.09
CA HIS A 15 -4.34 8.48 -7.22
C HIS A 15 -3.85 8.42 -5.76
N TYR A 16 -3.68 7.22 -5.21
CA TYR A 16 -3.18 7.06 -3.84
C TYR A 16 -1.73 7.51 -3.68
N THR A 17 -0.88 7.30 -4.70
CA THR A 17 0.50 7.82 -4.68
C THR A 17 0.53 9.34 -4.56
N THR A 18 -0.37 10.04 -5.27
CA THR A 18 -0.45 11.50 -5.20
C THR A 18 -0.89 11.95 -3.80
N ILE A 19 -1.92 11.32 -3.23
CA ILE A 19 -2.40 11.62 -1.87
C ILE A 19 -1.27 11.41 -0.86
N THR A 20 -0.57 10.28 -0.95
CA THR A 20 0.45 9.91 0.02
C THR A 20 1.74 10.71 -0.15
N LYS A 21 1.98 11.33 -1.29
CA LYS A 21 3.14 12.18 -1.51
C LYS A 21 2.92 13.63 -1.07
N ASP A 22 1.76 14.19 -1.37
CA ASP A 22 1.47 15.62 -1.17
C ASP A 22 0.80 15.90 0.19
N TYR A 23 0.05 14.93 0.72
CA TYR A 23 -0.87 15.14 1.84
C TYR A 23 -0.62 14.25 3.06
N LEU A 24 0.48 13.47 3.08
CA LEU A 24 0.72 12.40 4.04
C LEU A 24 0.41 12.80 5.50
N LYS A 25 1.12 13.78 6.03
CA LYS A 25 1.03 14.16 7.46
C LYS A 25 -0.28 14.84 7.84
N ASP A 26 -0.90 15.55 6.91
CA ASP A 26 -2.03 16.44 7.19
C ASP A 26 -3.38 15.74 6.96
N ASN A 27 -3.37 14.60 6.25
CA ASN A 27 -4.61 13.90 5.89
C ASN A 27 -4.87 12.69 6.81
N PRO A 28 -6.00 12.68 7.54
CA PRO A 28 -6.40 11.53 8.34
C PRO A 28 -6.69 10.28 7.50
N SER A 29 -6.90 10.44 6.19
CA SER A 29 -7.08 9.35 5.22
C SER A 29 -5.76 8.87 4.59
N ALA A 30 -4.62 9.52 4.88
CA ALA A 30 -3.32 9.07 4.39
C ALA A 30 -2.94 7.63 4.81
N PRO A 31 -3.19 7.18 6.07
CA PRO A 31 -2.84 5.82 6.45
C PRO A 31 -3.66 4.75 5.70
N SER A 32 -4.96 4.98 5.48
CA SER A 32 -5.79 4.07 4.68
C SER A 32 -5.40 4.08 3.21
N ALA A 33 -5.03 5.24 2.66
CA ALA A 33 -4.52 5.39 1.30
C ALA A 33 -3.24 4.58 1.07
N LEU A 34 -2.26 4.66 1.97
CA LEU A 34 -1.02 3.87 1.88
C LEU A 34 -1.30 2.37 1.96
N PHE A 35 -2.21 1.95 2.84
CA PHE A 35 -2.57 0.54 2.95
C PHE A 35 -3.23 0.02 1.67
N ASN A 36 -4.18 0.78 1.11
CA ASN A 36 -4.84 0.43 -0.13
C ASN A 36 -3.86 0.44 -1.31
N LEU A 37 -2.91 1.37 -1.35
CA LEU A 37 -1.84 1.41 -2.34
C LEU A 37 -1.02 0.11 -2.31
N GLY A 38 -0.60 -0.33 -1.12
CA GLY A 38 0.11 -1.59 -0.95
C GLY A 38 -0.71 -2.79 -1.43
N ARG A 39 -2.01 -2.84 -1.10
CA ARG A 39 -2.90 -3.92 -1.56
C ARG A 39 -3.07 -3.96 -3.08
N LEU A 40 -3.21 -2.80 -3.71
CA LEU A 40 -3.32 -2.71 -5.17
C LEU A 40 -2.03 -3.17 -5.86
N GLN A 41 -0.88 -2.86 -5.27
CA GLN A 41 0.42 -3.35 -5.73
C GLN A 41 0.52 -4.88 -5.55
N GLU A 42 0.04 -5.46 -4.45
CA GLU A 42 -0.08 -6.92 -4.28
C GLU A 42 -0.96 -7.56 -5.37
N GLU A 43 -2.10 -6.94 -5.71
CA GLU A 43 -2.99 -7.42 -6.78
C GLU A 43 -2.30 -7.41 -8.14
N LYS A 44 -1.41 -6.44 -8.37
CA LYS A 44 -0.53 -6.38 -9.54
C LYS A 44 0.65 -7.35 -9.49
N LYS A 45 0.80 -8.11 -8.40
CA LYS A 45 1.97 -8.95 -8.09
C LYS A 45 3.26 -8.15 -7.93
N ASP A 46 3.15 -6.85 -7.69
CA ASP A 46 4.25 -5.93 -7.43
C ASP A 46 4.51 -5.87 -5.92
N TYR A 47 4.98 -6.98 -5.37
CA TYR A 47 5.13 -7.15 -3.93
C TYR A 47 6.23 -6.27 -3.35
N VAL A 48 7.25 -5.92 -4.15
CA VAL A 48 8.32 -5.00 -3.76
C VAL A 48 7.72 -3.62 -3.47
N ALA A 49 6.95 -3.06 -4.41
CA ALA A 49 6.30 -1.78 -4.20
C ALA A 49 5.26 -1.85 -3.06
N ALA A 50 4.54 -2.97 -2.93
CA ALA A 50 3.61 -3.17 -1.82
C ALA A 50 4.30 -3.07 -0.45
N VAL A 51 5.45 -3.74 -0.30
CA VAL A 51 6.26 -3.68 0.92
C VAL A 51 6.75 -2.27 1.20
N GLU A 52 7.16 -1.50 0.19
CA GLU A 52 7.56 -0.10 0.39
C GLU A 52 6.39 0.75 0.91
N SER A 53 5.21 0.64 0.31
CA SER A 53 4.00 1.34 0.74
C SER A 53 3.62 1.01 2.19
N TYR A 54 3.67 -0.27 2.55
CA TYR A 54 3.39 -0.72 3.91
C TYR A 54 4.46 -0.27 4.92
N ASN A 55 5.74 -0.27 4.55
CA ASN A 55 6.78 0.26 5.43
C ASN A 55 6.62 1.76 5.64
N GLN A 56 6.29 2.52 4.59
CA GLN A 56 6.02 3.96 4.70
C GLN A 56 4.84 4.25 5.63
N LEU A 57 3.80 3.40 5.59
CA LEU A 57 2.65 3.47 6.48
C LEU A 57 3.04 3.24 7.93
N VAL A 58 3.82 2.19 8.18
CA VAL A 58 4.29 1.86 9.52
C VAL A 58 5.25 2.92 10.08
N SER A 59 6.08 3.51 9.22
CA SER A 59 7.03 4.56 9.60
C SER A 59 6.33 5.88 9.92
N SER A 60 5.35 6.28 9.10
CA SER A 60 4.66 7.57 9.23
C SER A 60 3.48 7.53 10.20
N PHE A 61 2.75 6.42 10.26
CA PHE A 61 1.53 6.25 11.05
C PHE A 61 1.59 4.96 11.89
N GLY A 62 2.73 4.66 12.49
CA GLY A 62 2.96 3.41 13.22
C GLY A 62 1.99 3.10 14.36
N ASP A 63 1.29 4.12 14.85
CA ASP A 63 0.26 4.06 15.91
C ASP A 63 -1.16 3.81 15.38
N SER A 64 -1.39 3.95 14.06
CA SER A 64 -2.71 3.75 13.45
C SER A 64 -3.07 2.26 13.31
N ASP A 65 -4.37 1.96 13.34
CA ASP A 65 -4.88 0.61 13.04
C ASP A 65 -4.41 0.09 11.67
N TRP A 66 -4.29 0.99 10.68
CA TRP A 66 -3.78 0.67 9.35
C TRP A 66 -2.32 0.21 9.39
N ALA A 67 -1.49 0.79 10.23
CA ALA A 67 -0.12 0.32 10.40
C ALA A 67 -0.04 -1.08 11.03
N LEU A 68 -0.97 -1.43 11.93
CA LEU A 68 -1.05 -2.80 12.44
C LEU A 68 -1.41 -3.79 11.32
N LEU A 69 -2.38 -3.44 10.47
CA LEU A 69 -2.74 -4.25 9.29
C LEU A 69 -1.58 -4.36 8.30
N ALA A 70 -0.86 -3.28 8.05
CA ALA A 70 0.31 -3.25 7.18
C ALA A 70 1.44 -4.15 7.72
N LYS A 71 1.72 -4.12 9.03
CA LYS A 71 2.69 -5.03 9.66
C LYS A 71 2.34 -6.49 9.42
N ASN A 72 1.06 -6.85 9.58
CA ASN A 72 0.60 -8.22 9.31
C ASN A 72 0.80 -8.61 7.83
N ARG A 73 0.51 -7.70 6.90
CA ARG A 73 0.76 -7.93 5.46
C ARG A 73 2.24 -8.06 5.13
N LEU A 74 3.09 -7.23 5.70
CA LEU A 74 4.55 -7.32 5.55
C LEU A 74 5.08 -8.68 5.99
N ILE A 75 4.61 -9.19 7.14
CA ILE A 75 4.98 -10.52 7.64
C ILE A 75 4.52 -11.61 6.67
N TYR A 76 3.28 -11.51 6.18
CA TYR A 76 2.74 -12.46 5.21
C TYR A 76 3.57 -12.50 3.91
N LEU A 77 3.85 -11.34 3.32
CA LEU A 77 4.63 -11.24 2.07
C LEU A 77 6.04 -11.81 2.22
N LYS A 78 6.72 -11.50 3.34
CA LYS A 78 8.03 -12.07 3.65
C LYS A 78 7.98 -13.57 3.89
N SER A 79 6.98 -14.05 4.63
CA SER A 79 6.81 -15.48 4.90
C SER A 79 6.55 -16.30 3.64
N GLN A 80 6.01 -15.69 2.59
CA GLN A 80 5.76 -16.33 1.30
C GLN A 80 6.94 -16.17 0.32
N GLY A 81 8.01 -15.47 0.71
CA GLY A 81 9.15 -15.17 -0.18
C GLY A 81 8.77 -14.28 -1.37
N LEU A 82 7.72 -13.47 -1.24
CA LEU A 82 7.20 -12.65 -2.33
C LEU A 82 7.91 -11.31 -2.46
N ALA A 83 8.60 -10.88 -1.40
CA ALA A 83 9.26 -9.58 -1.30
C ALA A 83 10.71 -9.71 -0.82
N GLU A 84 11.47 -10.56 -1.51
CA GLU A 84 12.91 -10.80 -1.33
C GLU A 84 13.73 -10.16 -2.45
#